data_AF-A0AAW1CF01-F1
#
_entry.id   AF-A0AAW1CF01-F1
#
_cell.length_a   1.000
_cell.length_b   1.000
_cell.length_c   1.000
_cell.angle_alpha   90.00
_cell.angle_beta   90.00
_cell.angle_gamma   90.00
#
_symmetry.space_group_name_H-M   'P 1'
#
loop_
_entity.id
_entity.type
_entity.pdbx_description
1 polymer ?
#
loop_
_entity_poly.entity_id
_entity_poly.type
_entity_poly.pdbx_seq_one_letter_code
_entity_poly.pdbx_strand_id
1 'polypeptide(L)'
;MKMNRLLTSSRRKNRKRYFTAPSHVRRRFMSAPLSKELRQKYNVKTMPVRKDDEVQTVIVKLKVDKDRKKILDRKARGRTIAVDKGKYTDETTAALHTS
;
A
#
# COMPACT_ATOMS: atom_id res chain seq x y z
N MET A 1 -4.96 12.63 16.29
CA MET A 1 -5.17 13.60 15.19
C MET A 1 -3.99 14.57 15.20
N LYS A 2 -3.56 15.11 14.05
CA LYS A 2 -2.40 16.02 14.02
C LYS A 2 -2.78 17.40 14.59
N MET A 3 -2.11 17.82 15.66
CA MET A 3 -2.46 19.06 16.40
C MET A 3 -1.81 20.32 15.83
N ASN A 4 -0.69 20.20 15.10
CA ASN A 4 -0.01 21.36 14.53
C ASN A 4 -0.75 21.91 13.29
N ARG A 5 -1.32 23.11 13.44
CA ARG A 5 -2.11 23.83 12.42
C ARG A 5 -1.30 24.33 11.22
N LEU A 6 0.00 24.60 11.39
CA LEU A 6 0.88 25.08 10.31
C LEU A 6 1.20 23.99 9.29
N LEU A 7 1.07 22.73 9.70
CA LEU A 7 1.35 21.60 8.84
C LEU A 7 0.03 21.08 8.25
N THR A 8 -0.07 21.04 6.92
CA THR A 8 -1.29 20.58 6.24
C THR A 8 -1.49 19.04 6.30
N SER A 9 -2.73 18.59 6.38
CA SER A 9 -3.15 17.18 6.19
C SER A 9 -3.77 16.93 4.81
N SER A 10 -3.92 17.98 3.98
CA SER A 10 -4.57 17.87 2.67
C SER A 10 -3.73 17.06 1.69
N ARG A 11 -4.32 16.00 1.12
CA ARG A 11 -3.70 15.13 0.11
C ARG A 11 -3.16 15.92 -1.08
N ARG A 12 -3.90 16.91 -1.58
CA ARG A 12 -3.51 17.73 -2.74
C ARG A 12 -2.23 18.51 -2.46
N LYS A 13 -2.16 19.16 -1.29
CA LYS A 13 -0.99 19.96 -0.88
C LYS A 13 0.24 19.09 -0.65
N ASN A 14 0.08 17.91 -0.03
CA ASN A 14 1.18 16.98 0.20
C ASN A 14 1.75 16.41 -1.10
N ARG A 15 0.90 16.03 -2.06
CA ARG A 15 1.35 15.58 -3.39
C ARG A 15 2.13 16.67 -4.12
N LYS A 16 1.60 17.90 -4.17
CA LYS A 16 2.30 19.03 -4.81
C LYS A 16 3.69 19.22 -4.19
N ARG A 17 3.78 19.27 -2.85
CA ARG A 17 5.06 19.42 -2.12
C ARG A 17 6.07 18.31 -2.42
N TYR A 18 5.62 17.06 -2.61
CA TYR A 18 6.52 15.94 -2.91
C TYR A 18 7.09 16.03 -4.33
N PHE A 19 6.23 16.20 -5.33
CA PHE A 19 6.66 16.18 -6.73
C PHE A 19 7.46 17.43 -7.14
N THR A 20 7.13 18.60 -6.58
CA THR A 20 7.83 19.87 -6.88
C THR A 20 8.95 20.19 -5.87
N ALA A 21 9.43 19.22 -5.09
CA ALA A 21 10.45 19.46 -4.07
C ALA A 21 11.80 19.89 -4.69
N PRO A 22 12.52 20.86 -4.10
CA PRO A 22 13.88 21.22 -4.52
C PRO A 22 14.91 20.13 -4.17
N SER A 23 16.10 20.20 -4.78
CA SER A 23 17.13 19.13 -4.71
C SER A 23 17.51 18.70 -3.29
N HIS A 24 17.77 19.65 -2.39
CA HIS A 24 18.14 19.36 -1.00
C HIS A 24 17.04 18.60 -0.23
N VAL A 25 15.76 18.82 -0.59
CA VAL A 25 14.62 18.09 -0.01
C VAL A 25 14.48 16.72 -0.66
N ARG A 26 14.64 16.61 -1.99
CA ARG A 26 14.61 15.33 -2.71
C ARG A 26 15.65 14.36 -2.15
N ARG A 27 16.86 14.84 -1.85
CA ARG A 27 17.92 14.04 -1.21
C ARG A 27 17.47 13.43 0.12
N ARG A 28 16.69 14.16 0.93
CA ARG A 28 16.14 13.64 2.20
C ARG A 28 15.05 12.58 1.97
N PHE A 29 14.21 12.76 0.94
CA PHE A 29 13.20 11.78 0.56
C PHE A 29 13.82 10.48 0.02
N MET A 30 14.92 10.58 -0.72
CA MET A 30 15.67 9.44 -1.26
C MET A 30 16.66 8.87 -0.23
N SER A 31 16.15 8.58 0.98
CA SER A 31 16.90 7.89 2.03
C SER A 31 16.47 6.43 2.15
N ALA A 32 17.42 5.57 2.46
CA ALA A 32 17.23 4.13 2.60
C ALA A 32 17.65 3.66 4.01
N PRO A 33 17.04 2.57 4.53
CA PRO A 33 17.45 1.97 5.79
C PRO A 33 18.82 1.29 5.69
N LEU A 34 19.65 1.46 6.72
CA LEU A 34 20.93 0.76 6.84
C LEU A 34 20.73 -0.70 7.30
N SER A 35 21.72 -1.57 7.00
CA SER A 35 21.80 -2.94 7.54
C SER A 35 22.04 -2.93 9.06
N LYS A 36 21.84 -4.06 9.75
CA LYS A 36 21.97 -4.11 11.22
C LYS A 36 23.39 -3.74 11.69
N GLU A 37 24.40 -4.22 10.98
CA GLU A 37 25.82 -3.94 11.26
C GLU A 37 26.13 -2.45 11.09
N LEU A 38 25.70 -1.85 9.98
CA LEU A 38 25.92 -0.42 9.71
C LEU A 38 25.13 0.47 10.68
N ARG A 39 23.94 0.05 11.13
CA ARG A 39 23.18 0.76 12.18
C ARG A 39 23.91 0.74 13.51
N GLN A 40 24.55 -0.37 13.87
CA GLN A 40 25.30 -0.46 15.13
C GLN A 40 26.59 0.36 15.07
N LYS A 41 27.26 0.38 13.92
CA LYS A 41 28.49 1.17 13.70
C LYS A 41 28.24 2.69 13.71
N TYR A 42 27.19 3.14 13.03
CA TYR A 42 26.92 4.57 12.82
C TYR A 42 25.79 5.12 13.69
N ASN A 43 25.12 4.27 14.47
CA ASN A 43 24.00 4.62 15.36
C ASN A 43 22.83 5.35 14.67
N VAL A 44 22.71 5.24 13.34
CA VAL A 44 21.66 5.87 12.54
C VAL A 44 20.85 4.80 11.80
N LYS A 45 19.53 4.98 11.72
CA LYS A 45 18.62 4.01 11.09
C LYS A 45 18.60 4.09 9.56
N THR A 46 18.72 5.29 9.01
CA THR A 46 18.53 5.60 7.58
C THR A 46 19.50 6.68 7.11
N MET A 47 20.00 6.56 5.88
CA MET A 47 20.84 7.59 5.25
C MET A 47 20.40 7.89 3.81
N PRO A 48 20.61 9.13 3.31
CA PRO A 48 20.46 9.44 1.90
C PRO A 48 21.39 8.59 1.04
N VAL A 49 20.85 7.93 0.03
CA VAL A 49 21.63 7.06 -0.88
C VAL A 49 22.51 7.93 -1.78
N ARG A 50 23.74 7.48 -2.04
CA ARG A 50 24.68 8.10 -2.97
C ARG A 50 25.01 7.18 -4.14
N LYS A 51 25.60 7.78 -5.18
CA LYS A 51 26.26 7.03 -6.24
C LYS A 51 27.41 6.25 -5.59
N ASP A 52 27.61 5.00 -6.04
CA ASP A 52 28.63 4.07 -5.56
C ASP A 52 28.32 3.37 -4.20
N ASP A 53 27.11 3.55 -3.65
CA ASP A 53 26.63 2.72 -2.54
C ASP A 53 26.10 1.36 -3.06
N GLU A 54 26.51 0.27 -2.45
CA GLU A 54 25.91 -1.05 -2.69
C GLU A 54 24.59 -1.20 -1.92
N VAL A 55 23.55 -1.64 -2.63
CA VAL A 55 22.21 -1.79 -2.06
C VAL A 55 21.62 -3.17 -2.34
N GLN A 56 21.00 -3.77 -1.33
CA GLN A 56 20.24 -5.01 -1.47
C GLN A 56 18.75 -4.71 -1.47
N THR A 57 18.03 -5.17 -2.50
CA THR A 57 16.57 -5.05 -2.57
C THR A 57 15.91 -6.09 -1.66
N VAL A 58 15.22 -5.62 -0.62
CA VAL A 58 14.47 -6.50 0.29
C VAL A 58 12.99 -6.49 -0.09
N ILE A 59 12.50 -7.59 -0.66
CA ILE A 59 11.07 -7.80 -0.90
C ILE A 59 10.47 -8.41 0.36
N VAL A 60 9.74 -7.62 1.14
CA VAL A 60 9.04 -8.11 2.32
C VAL A 60 7.72 -8.75 1.87
N LYS A 61 7.55 -10.06 2.09
CA LYS A 61 6.22 -10.69 1.98
C LYS A 61 5.29 -9.99 2.95
N LEU A 62 4.19 -9.44 2.44
CA LEU A 62 3.16 -8.82 3.27
C LEU A 62 2.71 -9.82 4.33
N LYS A 63 2.91 -9.48 5.61
CA LYS A 63 2.33 -10.24 6.71
C LYS A 63 0.80 -10.17 6.54
N VAL A 64 0.18 -11.33 6.33
CA VAL A 64 -1.27 -11.45 6.20
C VAL A 64 -1.81 -11.77 7.59
N ASP A 65 -2.19 -10.74 8.31
CA ASP A 65 -2.85 -10.92 9.61
C ASP A 65 -4.24 -11.55 9.43
N LYS A 66 -4.77 -12.16 10.50
CA LYS A 66 -6.05 -12.89 10.48
C LYS A 66 -7.19 -12.06 9.89
N ASP A 67 -7.25 -10.77 10.23
CA ASP A 67 -8.28 -9.85 9.72
C ASP A 67 -8.07 -9.49 8.26
N ARG A 68 -6.81 -9.37 7.83
CA ARG A 68 -6.48 -9.12 6.43
C ARG A 68 -6.86 -10.32 5.55
N LYS A 69 -6.65 -11.54 6.05
CA LYS A 69 -7.09 -12.78 5.41
C LYS A 69 -8.61 -12.82 5.28
N LYS A 70 -9.34 -12.57 6.38
CA LYS A 70 -10.82 -12.48 6.37
C LYS A 70 -11.36 -11.44 5.39
N ILE A 71 -10.73 -10.26 5.30
CA ILE A 71 -11.14 -9.21 4.35
C ILE A 71 -10.89 -9.65 2.91
N LEU A 72 -9.75 -10.29 2.63
CA LEU A 72 -9.44 -10.84 1.31
C LEU A 72 -10.45 -11.92 0.91
N ASP A 73 -10.74 -12.86 1.80
CA ASP A 73 -11.70 -13.93 1.57
C ASP A 73 -13.12 -13.38 1.37
N ARG A 74 -13.51 -12.33 2.09
CA ARG A 74 -14.79 -11.63 1.88
C ARG A 74 -14.84 -10.94 0.52
N LYS A 75 -13.76 -10.26 0.11
CA LYS A 75 -13.68 -9.59 -1.19
C LYS A 75 -13.62 -10.58 -2.36
N ALA A 76 -12.98 -11.73 -2.18
CA ALA A 76 -12.97 -12.81 -3.15
C ALA A 76 -14.38 -13.36 -3.34
N ARG A 77 -15.10 -13.66 -2.25
CA ARG A 77 -16.51 -14.06 -2.26
C ARG A 77 -17.42 -13.01 -2.90
N GLY A 78 -17.23 -11.73 -2.58
CA GLY A 78 -17.98 -10.65 -3.23
C GLY A 78 -17.73 -10.56 -4.74
N ARG A 79 -16.53 -10.93 -5.20
CA ARG A 79 -16.19 -10.97 -6.63
C ARG A 79 -16.82 -12.17 -7.33
N THR A 80 -16.80 -13.37 -6.73
CA THR A 80 -17.45 -14.55 -7.32
C THR A 80 -18.96 -14.33 -7.46
N ILE A 81 -19.61 -13.84 -6.40
CA ILE A 81 -21.04 -13.52 -6.42
C ILE A 81 -21.39 -12.45 -7.47
N ALA A 82 -20.51 -11.46 -7.69
CA ALA A 82 -20.70 -10.45 -8.73
C ALA A 82 -20.54 -11.02 -10.15
N VAL A 83 -19.70 -12.04 -10.34
CA VAL A 83 -19.55 -12.76 -11.61
C VAL A 83 -20.79 -13.64 -11.88
N ASP A 84 -21.34 -14.26 -10.84
CA ASP A 84 -22.50 -15.16 -10.96
C ASP A 84 -23.83 -14.40 -11.19
N LYS A 85 -23.95 -13.16 -10.73
CA LYS A 85 -25.12 -12.28 -11.01
C LYS A 85 -25.32 -11.93 -12.49
N GLY A 86 -24.40 -12.31 -13.38
CA GLY A 86 -24.54 -12.17 -14.83
C GLY A 86 -25.04 -13.43 -15.55
N LYS A 87 -25.33 -14.53 -14.84
CA LYS A 87 -25.85 -15.76 -15.44
C LYS A 87 -27.18 -16.14 -14.77
N TYR A 88 -28.29 -15.83 -15.43
CA TYR A 88 -29.54 -16.52 -15.14
C TYR A 88 -29.39 -17.96 -15.65
N THR A 89 -29.54 -18.94 -14.76
CA THR A 89 -29.65 -20.35 -15.12
C THR A 89 -31.11 -20.73 -15.28
N ASP A 90 -31.40 -21.53 -16.32
CA ASP A 90 -32.72 -21.83 -16.90
C ASP A 90 -33.74 -22.48 -15.93
N GLU A 91 -33.29 -22.85 -14.72
CA GLU A 91 -34.13 -23.46 -13.68
C GLU A 91 -35.12 -22.46 -13.05
N THR A 92 -34.80 -21.15 -13.09
CA THR A 92 -35.67 -20.11 -12.50
C THR A 92 -36.85 -19.71 -13.39
N THR A 93 -36.79 -19.97 -14.71
CA THR A 93 -37.87 -19.69 -15.66
C THR A 93 -38.94 -20.79 -15.72
N ALA A 94 -38.62 -22.03 -15.31
CA ALA A 94 -39.56 -23.15 -15.35
C ALA A 94 -40.64 -23.10 -14.25
N ALA A 95 -40.37 -22.41 -13.13
CA ALA A 95 -41.31 -22.32 -12.01
C ALA A 95 -42.45 -21.29 -12.19
N LEU A 96 -42.43 -20.48 -13.25
CA LEU A 96 -43.42 -19.42 -13.53
C LEU A 96 -44.55 -19.84 -14.51
N HIS A 97 -44.51 -21.06 -15.07
CA HIS A 97 -45.50 -21.55 -16.04
C HIS A 97 -46.39 -22.70 -15.54
N THR A 98 -46.30 -23.04 -14.25
CA THR A 98 -47.26 -23.94 -13.60
C THR A 98 -48.02 -23.18 -12.53
N SER A 99 -48.91 -22.30 -12.96
CA SER A 99 -50.01 -21.70 -12.18
C SER A 99 -51.12 -21.32 -13.15
#